data_AF-A0A953Z8B7-F1
#
_entry.id   AF-A0A953Z8B7-F1
#
_cell.length_a   1.000
_cell.length_b   1.000
_cell.length_c   1.000
_cell.angle_alpha   90.00
_cell.angle_beta   90.00
_cell.angle_gamma   90.00
#
_symmetry.space_group_name_H-M   'P 1'
#
loop_
_entity.id
_entity.type
_entity.pdbx_description
1 polymer ?
#
loop_
_entity_poly.entity_id
_entity_poly.type
_entity_poly.pdbx_seq_one_letter_code
_entity_poly.pdbx_strand_id
1 'polypeptide(L)'
;MSFLHEIERLANHARVAMESTRDAIEFAVHRDGVDVRIRVAPDVLEWSVEAVDQATGAQASERWDYTGYDDCTRSELEASLLEDLSEFMHGVAEKRLRFPDGEPRLEWETDGVWSQAVPFYFPM
;
A
#
# COMPACT_ATOMS: atom_id res chain seq x y z
N MET A 1 -20.37 7.84 6.33
CA MET A 1 -19.51 8.26 5.21
C MET A 1 -19.28 7.04 4.34
N SER A 2 -19.16 7.17 3.02
CA SER A 2 -18.89 6.01 2.15
C SER A 2 -17.40 5.67 2.16
N PHE A 3 -17.06 4.39 2.03
CA PHE A 3 -15.68 3.90 1.95
C PHE A 3 -14.85 4.61 0.86
N LEU A 4 -15.45 4.84 -0.31
CA LEU A 4 -14.82 5.60 -1.41
C LEU A 4 -14.42 7.02 -1.00
N HIS A 5 -15.24 7.70 -0.19
CA HIS A 5 -14.94 9.05 0.27
C HIS A 5 -13.76 9.09 1.24
N GLU A 6 -13.62 8.06 2.08
CA GLU A 6 -12.46 7.92 2.96
C GLU A 6 -11.18 7.67 2.16
N ILE A 7 -11.24 6.83 1.12
CA ILE A 7 -10.14 6.61 0.18
C ILE A 7 -9.73 7.92 -0.52
N GLU A 8 -10.67 8.69 -1.05
CA GLU A 8 -10.39 9.99 -1.66
C GLU A 8 -9.70 10.95 -0.69
N ARG A 9 -10.13 10.94 0.58
CA ARG A 9 -9.52 11.76 1.63
C ARG A 9 -8.09 11.32 1.91
N LEU A 10 -7.81 10.01 1.97
CA LEU A 10 -6.46 9.48 2.14
C LEU A 10 -5.54 9.89 0.99
N ALA A 11 -5.99 9.76 -0.26
CA ALA A 11 -5.23 10.18 -1.43
C ALA A 11 -4.84 11.67 -1.36
N ASN A 12 -5.81 12.53 -1.05
CA ASN A 12 -5.59 13.97 -0.91
C ASN A 12 -4.61 14.30 0.24
N HIS A 13 -4.74 13.59 1.37
CA HIS A 13 -3.86 13.79 2.52
C HIS A 13 -2.41 13.37 2.22
N ALA A 14 -2.22 12.20 1.61
CA ALA A 14 -0.90 11.70 1.21
C ALA A 14 -0.33 12.40 -0.04
N ARG A 15 -1.12 13.28 -0.69
CA ARG A 15 -0.76 13.99 -1.93
C ARG A 15 -0.36 13.06 -3.07
N VAL A 16 -1.03 11.93 -3.17
CA VAL A 16 -0.78 10.92 -4.21
C VAL A 16 -1.80 11.03 -5.32
N ALA A 17 -1.39 10.70 -6.55
CA ALA A 17 -2.33 10.62 -7.66
C ALA A 17 -3.25 9.42 -7.44
N MET A 18 -4.56 9.62 -7.63
CA MET A 18 -5.57 8.58 -7.55
C MET A 18 -6.26 8.47 -8.91
N GLU A 19 -6.31 7.25 -9.44
CA GLU A 19 -7.10 6.91 -10.61
C GLU A 19 -8.15 5.87 -10.21
N SER A 20 -9.36 6.00 -10.73
CA SER A 20 -10.43 5.05 -10.47
C SER A 20 -10.82 4.37 -11.76
N THR A 21 -10.80 3.04 -11.74
CA THR A 21 -11.39 2.20 -12.79
C THR A 21 -12.73 1.65 -12.30
N ARG A 22 -13.39 0.85 -13.13
CA ARG A 22 -14.65 0.20 -12.74
C ARG A 22 -14.48 -0.74 -11.54
N ASP A 23 -13.34 -1.42 -11.46
CA ASP A 23 -13.14 -2.57 -10.56
C ASP A 23 -12.11 -2.30 -9.47
N ALA A 24 -11.35 -1.21 -9.57
CA ALA A 24 -10.28 -0.88 -8.63
C ALA A 24 -9.98 0.62 -8.58
N ILE A 25 -9.45 1.04 -7.45
CA ILE A 25 -8.86 2.36 -7.23
C ILE A 25 -7.35 2.16 -7.19
N GLU A 26 -6.62 2.95 -7.97
CA GLU A 26 -5.17 2.89 -8.06
C GLU A 26 -4.56 4.19 -7.54
N PHE A 27 -3.45 4.05 -6.81
CA PHE A 27 -2.62 5.16 -6.38
C PHE A 27 -1.20 4.96 -6.90
N ALA A 28 -0.58 6.04 -7.33
CA ALA A 28 0.80 6.05 -7.79
C ALA A 28 1.63 7.02 -6.95
N VAL A 29 2.77 6.53 -6.46
CA VAL A 29 3.76 7.31 -5.72
C VAL A 29 5.12 7.11 -6.38
N HIS A 30 5.81 8.20 -6.68
CA HIS A 30 7.18 8.16 -7.16
C HIS A 30 8.09 8.84 -6.13
N ARG A 31 9.03 8.09 -5.55
CA ARG A 31 9.90 8.60 -4.48
C ARG A 31 11.24 7.86 -4.44
N ASP A 32 12.33 8.60 -4.28
CA ASP A 32 13.70 8.07 -4.18
C ASP A 32 14.10 7.11 -5.31
N GLY A 33 13.56 7.32 -6.52
CA GLY A 33 13.77 6.43 -7.65
C GLY A 33 12.98 5.11 -7.58
N VAL A 34 12.02 5.01 -6.67
CA VAL A 34 11.08 3.89 -6.56
C VAL A 34 9.70 4.33 -7.06
N ASP A 35 9.15 3.55 -7.98
CA ASP A 35 7.74 3.62 -8.36
C ASP A 35 6.93 2.68 -7.48
N VAL A 36 5.97 3.21 -6.74
CA VAL A 36 5.02 2.42 -5.93
C VAL A 36 3.62 2.57 -6.52
N ARG A 37 2.97 1.45 -6.81
CA ARG A 37 1.57 1.35 -7.21
C ARG A 37 0.80 0.64 -6.13
N ILE A 38 -0.29 1.25 -5.69
CA ILE A 38 -1.21 0.66 -4.72
C ILE A 38 -2.54 0.46 -5.45
N ARG A 39 -3.10 -0.73 -5.39
CA ARG A 39 -4.40 -1.04 -6.01
C ARG A 39 -5.35 -1.53 -4.94
N VAL A 40 -6.54 -0.97 -4.90
CA VAL A 40 -7.59 -1.34 -3.94
C VAL A 40 -8.80 -1.82 -4.72
N ALA A 41 -9.36 -2.96 -4.33
CA ALA A 41 -10.59 -3.52 -4.86
C ALA A 41 -11.69 -3.41 -3.79
N PRO A 42 -12.48 -2.31 -3.76
CA PRO A 42 -13.41 -2.01 -2.67
C PRO A 42 -14.52 -3.06 -2.47
N ASP A 43 -14.95 -3.72 -3.54
CA ASP A 43 -16.07 -4.67 -3.49
C ASP A 43 -15.70 -5.91 -2.68
N VAL A 44 -14.47 -6.39 -2.86
CA VAL A 44 -13.90 -7.57 -2.19
C VAL A 44 -13.02 -7.22 -0.99
N LEU A 45 -12.85 -5.93 -0.68
CA LEU A 45 -12.00 -5.45 0.42
C LEU A 45 -10.59 -6.05 0.35
N GLU A 46 -9.99 -5.97 -0.83
CA GLU A 46 -8.61 -6.36 -1.04
C GLU A 46 -7.78 -5.14 -1.43
N TRP A 47 -6.48 -5.18 -1.15
CA TRP A 47 -5.55 -4.25 -1.75
C TRP A 47 -4.21 -4.93 -2.04
N SER A 48 -3.46 -4.38 -2.97
CA SER A 48 -2.14 -4.86 -3.35
C SER A 48 -1.19 -3.70 -3.55
N VAL A 49 0.09 -3.98 -3.43
CA VAL A 49 1.17 -3.05 -3.71
C VAL A 49 2.15 -3.69 -4.68
N GLU A 50 2.65 -2.89 -5.61
CA GLU A 50 3.80 -3.19 -6.46
C GLU A 50 4.79 -2.04 -6.32
N ALA A 51 6.05 -2.35 -6.03
CA ALA A 51 7.13 -1.38 -5.94
C ALA A 51 8.25 -1.78 -6.89
N VAL A 52 8.80 -0.81 -7.63
CA VAL A 52 9.87 -1.03 -8.62
C VAL A 52 10.96 0.03 -8.45
N ASP A 53 12.19 -0.42 -8.19
CA ASP A 53 13.38 0.42 -8.26
C ASP A 53 13.70 0.72 -9.73
N GLN A 54 13.68 2.01 -10.12
CA GLN A 54 13.93 2.45 -11.49
C GLN A 54 15.39 2.27 -11.93
N ALA A 55 16.34 2.25 -11.00
CA ALA A 55 17.76 2.14 -11.33
C ALA A 55 18.17 0.68 -11.58
N THR A 56 17.64 -0.24 -10.77
CA THR A 56 18.06 -1.65 -10.79
C THR A 56 17.02 -2.57 -11.43
N GLY A 57 15.76 -2.13 -11.52
CA GLY A 57 14.63 -2.98 -11.92
C GLY A 57 14.21 -3.96 -10.83
N ALA A 58 14.72 -3.85 -9.60
CA ALA A 58 14.28 -4.67 -8.47
C ALA A 58 12.79 -4.43 -8.19
N GLN A 59 12.07 -5.48 -7.81
CA GLN A 59 10.63 -5.42 -7.60
C GLN A 59 10.22 -6.10 -6.29
N ALA A 60 9.19 -5.56 -5.65
CA ALA A 60 8.48 -6.17 -4.54
C ALA A 60 6.98 -6.04 -4.80
N SER A 61 6.21 -7.07 -4.48
CA SER A 61 4.76 -7.06 -4.61
C SER A 61 4.10 -7.81 -3.47
N GLU A 62 2.96 -7.33 -3.00
CA GLU A 62 2.16 -7.99 -1.95
C GLU A 62 0.67 -7.78 -2.20
N ARG A 63 -0.16 -8.75 -1.77
CA ARG A 63 -1.63 -8.68 -1.82
C ARG A 63 -2.22 -9.03 -0.45
N TRP A 64 -3.13 -8.20 -0.01
CA TRP A 64 -3.90 -8.36 1.22
C TRP A 64 -5.36 -8.64 0.89
N ASP A 65 -5.86 -9.74 1.44
CA ASP A 65 -7.24 -10.19 1.32
C ASP A 65 -7.88 -10.26 2.71
N TYR A 66 -8.89 -9.40 2.93
CA TYR A 66 -9.63 -9.33 4.19
C TYR A 66 -10.86 -10.25 4.15
N THR A 67 -11.15 -10.90 3.01
CA THR A 67 -12.20 -11.93 2.89
C THR A 67 -11.72 -13.30 3.37
N GLY A 68 -11.26 -13.34 4.62
CA GLY A 68 -10.95 -14.57 5.37
C GLY A 68 -11.21 -14.46 6.86
N TYR A 69 -11.68 -13.31 7.33
CA TYR A 69 -12.03 -13.07 8.73
C TYR A 69 -13.50 -13.43 8.96
N ASP A 70 -13.77 -14.72 9.18
CA ASP A 70 -15.11 -15.29 9.35
C ASP A 70 -15.92 -14.64 10.50
N ASP A 71 -15.25 -13.95 11.43
CA ASP A 71 -15.85 -13.32 12.61
C ASP A 71 -16.01 -11.78 12.52
N CYS A 72 -15.57 -11.13 11.43
CA CYS A 72 -15.57 -9.66 11.31
C CYS A 72 -16.71 -9.15 10.41
N THR A 73 -17.32 -8.03 10.80
CA THR A 73 -18.28 -7.32 9.96
C THR A 73 -17.58 -6.60 8.82
N ARG A 74 -18.28 -6.37 7.71
CA ARG A 74 -17.76 -5.59 6.57
C ARG A 74 -17.22 -4.22 7.00
N SER A 75 -17.90 -3.53 7.91
CA SER A 75 -17.47 -2.21 8.39
C SER A 75 -16.19 -2.26 9.22
N GLU A 76 -15.96 -3.33 9.97
CA GLU A 76 -14.69 -3.55 10.68
C GLU A 76 -13.56 -3.81 9.69
N LEU A 77 -13.80 -4.63 8.67
CA LEU A 77 -12.82 -4.89 7.61
C LEU A 77 -12.50 -3.63 6.79
N GLU A 78 -13.51 -2.83 6.46
CA GLU A 78 -13.33 -1.52 5.82
C GLU A 78 -12.47 -0.59 6.68
N ALA A 79 -12.67 -0.57 8.01
CA ALA A 79 -11.88 0.24 8.92
C ALA A 79 -10.41 -0.22 8.98
N SER A 80 -10.16 -1.53 9.10
CA SER A 80 -8.81 -2.09 9.11
C SER A 80 -8.07 -1.83 7.81
N LEU A 81 -8.73 -2.04 6.66
CA LEU A 81 -8.15 -1.74 5.35
C LEU A 81 -7.79 -0.25 5.23
N LEU A 82 -8.67 0.65 5.68
CA LEU A 82 -8.39 2.10 5.66
C LEU A 82 -7.22 2.49 6.57
N GLU A 83 -7.08 1.85 7.74
CA GLU A 83 -5.96 2.07 8.65
C GLU A 83 -4.64 1.64 7.99
N ASP A 84 -4.59 0.42 7.44
CA ASP A 84 -3.41 -0.13 6.76
C ASP A 84 -3.02 0.71 5.53
N LEU A 85 -4.00 1.09 4.70
CA LEU A 85 -3.75 1.99 3.58
C LEU A 85 -3.25 3.35 4.04
N SER A 86 -3.83 3.92 5.09
CA SER A 86 -3.42 5.22 5.60
C SER A 86 -1.97 5.19 6.06
N GLU A 87 -1.59 4.18 6.85
CA GLU A 87 -0.20 4.01 7.31
C GLU A 87 0.75 3.83 6.12
N PHE A 88 0.41 2.93 5.21
CA PHE A 88 1.26 2.62 4.07
C PHE A 88 1.46 3.82 3.14
N MET A 89 0.36 4.47 2.73
CA MET A 89 0.38 5.63 1.84
C MET A 89 1.17 6.79 2.44
N HIS A 90 0.99 7.06 3.74
CA HIS A 90 1.75 8.09 4.45
C HIS A 90 3.25 7.71 4.53
N GLY A 91 3.54 6.45 4.84
CA GLY A 91 4.90 5.92 4.87
C GLY A 91 5.63 6.10 3.54
N VAL A 92 5.03 5.66 2.42
CA VAL A 92 5.66 5.81 1.10
C VAL A 92 5.71 7.25 0.59
N ALA A 93 4.80 8.12 1.05
CA ALA A 93 4.81 9.53 0.68
C ALA A 93 5.90 10.32 1.41
N GLU A 94 6.21 9.98 2.66
CA GLU A 94 7.04 10.81 3.54
C GLU A 94 8.41 10.22 3.88
N LYS A 95 8.54 8.90 3.98
CA LYS A 95 9.77 8.23 4.44
C LYS A 95 10.73 7.99 3.30
N ARG A 96 12.01 7.84 3.61
CA ARG A 96 12.99 7.42 2.59
C ARG A 96 12.74 5.96 2.23
N LEU A 97 12.80 5.63 0.94
CA LEU A 97 12.56 4.29 0.42
C LEU A 97 13.85 3.64 -0.07
N ARG A 98 13.96 2.31 0.04
CA ARG A 98 15.02 1.53 -0.60
C ARG A 98 14.61 0.09 -0.85
N PHE A 99 15.35 -0.54 -1.75
CA PHE A 99 15.49 -1.99 -1.83
C PHE A 99 16.84 -2.37 -1.21
N PRO A 100 16.90 -3.29 -0.23
CA PRO A 100 18.17 -3.85 0.20
C PRO A 100 18.79 -4.70 -0.91
N ASP A 101 20.12 -4.73 -0.96
CA ASP A 101 20.87 -5.41 -2.02
C ASP A 101 20.46 -6.89 -2.16
N GLY A 102 19.94 -7.24 -3.33
CA GLY A 102 19.57 -8.62 -3.67
C GLY A 102 18.30 -9.13 -3.00
N GLU A 103 17.54 -8.28 -2.32
CA GLU A 103 16.32 -8.67 -1.63
C GLU A 103 15.06 -8.10 -2.32
N PRO A 104 14.03 -8.91 -2.59
CA PRO A 104 12.78 -8.45 -3.19
C PRO A 104 11.87 -7.80 -2.14
N ARG A 105 12.41 -6.85 -1.36
CA ARG A 105 11.64 -6.12 -0.35
C ARG A 105 11.79 -4.62 -0.42
N LEU A 106 10.68 -3.92 -0.21
CA LEU A 106 10.66 -2.50 0.05
C LEU A 106 10.90 -2.23 1.54
N GLU A 107 11.87 -1.38 1.85
CA GLU A 107 12.10 -0.84 3.18
C GLU A 107 11.86 0.67 3.21
N TRP A 108 11.42 1.16 4.36
CA TRP A 108 11.38 2.58 4.67
C TRP A 108 12.24 2.91 5.89
N GLU A 109 12.68 4.17 6.00
CA GLU A 109 13.43 4.65 7.16
C GLU A 109 12.51 5.30 8.20
N THR A 110 12.60 4.87 9.45
CA THR A 110 11.96 5.49 10.62
C THR A 110 13.01 5.69 11.71
N ASP A 111 13.22 6.94 12.14
CA ASP A 111 14.22 7.30 13.16
C ASP A 111 15.64 6.76 12.90
N GLY A 112 16.05 6.74 11.62
CA GLY A 112 17.36 6.21 11.18
C GLY A 112 17.45 4.69 11.14
N VAL A 113 16.36 3.98 11.44
CA VAL A 113 16.25 2.52 11.34
C VAL A 113 15.47 2.18 10.08
N TRP A 114 16.04 1.28 9.29
CA TRP A 114 15.35 0.72 8.14
C TRP A 114 14.53 -0.48 8.55
N SER A 115 13.25 -0.44 8.20
CA SER A 115 12.33 -1.54 8.42
C SER A 115 11.51 -1.77 7.17
N GLN A 116 10.97 -2.97 7.09
CA GLN A 116 10.13 -3.38 5.99
C GLN A 116 8.84 -2.54 5.94
N ALA A 117 8.49 -2.06 4.74
CA ALA A 117 7.39 -1.12 4.54
C ALA A 117 5.98 -1.77 4.60
N VAL A 118 5.89 -3.09 4.40
CA VAL A 118 4.64 -3.87 4.51
C VAL A 118 5.03 -5.22 5.10
N PRO A 119 4.30 -5.79 6.07
CA PRO A 119 4.55 -7.17 6.49
C PRO A 119 4.39 -8.11 5.29
N PHE A 120 5.47 -8.74 4.82
CA PHE A 120 5.40 -9.81 3.83
C PHE A 120 4.81 -11.00 4.56
N TYR A 121 3.64 -11.44 4.13
CA TYR A 121 3.24 -12.78 4.46
C TYR A 121 3.95 -13.69 3.47
N PHE A 122 5.05 -14.32 3.90
CA PHE A 122 5.51 -15.51 3.21
C PHE A 122 4.47 -16.61 3.50
N PRO A 123 3.71 -17.11 2.52
CA PRO A 123 3.02 -18.37 2.73
C PRO A 123 4.09 -19.43 3.00
N MET A 124 4.16 -19.90 4.25
CA MET A 124 4.87 -21.14 4.61
C MET A 124 4.07 -22.34 4.14
#